data_AF-A0A1R4HG20-F1
#
_entry.id   AF-A0A1R4HG20-F1
#
_cell.length_a   1.000
_cell.length_b   1.000
_cell.length_c   1.000
_cell.angle_alpha   90.00
_cell.angle_beta   90.00
_cell.angle_gamma   90.00
#
_symmetry.space_group_name_H-M   'P 1'
#
loop_
_entity.id
_entity.type
_entity.pdbx_description
1 polymer ?
#
loop_
_entity_poly.entity_id
_entity_poly.type
_entity_poly.pdbx_seq_one_letter_code
_entity_poly.pdbx_strand_id
1 'polypeptide(L)'
;MTEKNQPFKIGDSVKVKPDVHEPDFGENIGGWVGRVLDIEDETILVEWDSLTLLAMTAESISQSEREALDWASMSLYPSELELTQARDTSEDTEKAYEELEHLHQWDSLGEEGERIQSVLQQADSDDEWSAFEAWEKYFRRVLKFPFEAEVTEEQRGPVRQGNTVKVLGIDEIVERHGIIVKISYKQSMYYLPLCDLEVTKESSPNYQPVKDHAVWFANR
;
A
#
# COMPACT_ATOMS: atom_id res chain seq x y z
N MET A 1 -39.64 -1.75 26.55
CA MET A 1 -38.55 -1.87 25.56
C MET A 1 -39.06 -2.82 24.51
N THR A 2 -39.50 -2.27 23.39
CA THR A 2 -39.97 -3.06 22.24
C THR A 2 -38.72 -3.60 21.58
N GLU A 3 -38.54 -4.93 21.54
CA GLU A 3 -37.58 -5.56 20.63
C GLU A 3 -37.91 -5.03 19.23
N LYS A 4 -37.07 -4.13 18.71
CA LYS A 4 -37.12 -3.77 17.30
C LYS A 4 -36.77 -5.06 16.56
N ASN A 5 -37.74 -5.63 15.87
CA ASN A 5 -37.57 -6.82 15.07
C ASN A 5 -36.66 -6.45 13.88
N GLN A 6 -35.35 -6.45 14.08
CA GLN A 6 -34.36 -6.25 13.02
C GLN A 6 -34.44 -7.48 12.11
N PRO A 7 -34.75 -7.33 10.81
CA PRO A 7 -35.04 -8.48 9.93
C PRO A 7 -33.78 -9.23 9.47
N PHE A 8 -32.60 -8.79 9.90
CA PHE A 8 -31.31 -9.31 9.48
C PHE A 8 -30.62 -10.05 10.62
N LYS A 9 -29.73 -10.97 10.25
CA LYS A 9 -28.86 -11.72 11.16
C LYS A 9 -27.43 -11.68 10.63
N ILE A 10 -26.47 -11.80 11.54
CA ILE A 10 -25.06 -11.99 11.18
C ILE A 10 -24.94 -13.18 10.21
N GLY A 11 -24.21 -12.97 9.11
CA GLY A 11 -24.03 -13.92 8.03
C GLY A 11 -25.07 -13.84 6.89
N ASP A 12 -26.16 -13.09 7.06
CA ASP A 12 -27.13 -12.87 5.98
C ASP A 12 -26.45 -12.11 4.82
N SER A 13 -26.74 -12.53 3.59
CA SER A 13 -26.36 -11.75 2.40
C SER A 13 -27.40 -10.66 2.14
N VAL A 14 -26.92 -9.43 1.98
CA VAL A 14 -27.75 -8.25 1.80
C VAL A 14 -27.31 -7.47 0.57
N LYS A 15 -28.28 -6.84 -0.08
CA LYS A 15 -28.09 -5.95 -1.21
C LYS A 15 -28.51 -4.54 -0.80
N VAL A 16 -27.70 -3.56 -1.21
CA VAL A 16 -28.00 -2.14 -1.05
C VAL A 16 -29.09 -1.74 -2.05
N LYS A 17 -30.14 -1.06 -1.57
CA LYS A 17 -31.24 -0.57 -2.40
C LYS A 17 -30.77 0.51 -3.37
N PRO A 18 -31.51 0.75 -4.47
CA PRO A 18 -31.20 1.84 -5.40
C PRO A 18 -31.12 3.21 -4.71
N ASP A 19 -30.30 4.10 -5.26
CA ASP A 19 -30.15 5.50 -4.85
C ASP A 19 -29.57 5.73 -3.43
N VAL A 20 -29.05 4.69 -2.78
CA VAL A 20 -28.25 4.82 -1.56
C VAL A 20 -26.85 5.29 -1.97
N HIS A 21 -26.37 6.33 -1.29
CA HIS A 21 -25.04 6.89 -1.51
C HIS A 21 -24.22 6.69 -0.25
N GLU A 22 -22.94 6.36 -0.40
CA GLU A 22 -22.04 6.26 0.73
C GLU A 22 -21.75 7.66 1.33
N PRO A 23 -21.52 7.74 2.66
CA PRO A 23 -21.56 9.01 3.38
C PRO A 23 -20.32 9.89 3.17
N ASP A 24 -19.19 9.31 2.74
CA ASP A 24 -17.88 9.97 2.75
C ASP A 24 -17.61 10.68 1.42
N PHE A 25 -17.88 10.03 0.28
CA PHE A 25 -17.65 10.60 -1.06
C PHE A 25 -18.92 10.81 -1.87
N GLY A 26 -20.06 10.31 -1.40
CA GLY A 26 -21.33 10.40 -2.09
C GLY A 26 -21.40 9.53 -3.35
N GLU A 27 -20.62 8.45 -3.45
CA GLU A 27 -20.73 7.47 -4.53
C GLU A 27 -22.04 6.68 -4.39
N ASN A 28 -22.73 6.41 -5.51
CA ASN A 28 -23.94 5.59 -5.49
C ASN A 28 -23.56 4.10 -5.37
N ILE A 29 -23.75 3.55 -4.18
CA ILE A 29 -23.50 2.14 -3.86
C ILE A 29 -24.75 1.26 -4.06
N GLY A 30 -25.80 1.81 -4.68
CA GLY A 30 -27.01 1.09 -4.99
C GLY A 30 -26.74 -0.16 -5.82
N GLY A 31 -27.15 -1.31 -5.30
CA GLY A 31 -26.95 -2.60 -5.91
C GLY A 31 -25.68 -3.35 -5.49
N TRP A 32 -24.82 -2.74 -4.67
CA TRP A 32 -23.72 -3.45 -4.02
C TRP A 32 -24.26 -4.55 -3.11
N VAL A 33 -23.51 -5.63 -2.97
CA VAL A 33 -23.91 -6.80 -2.18
C VAL A 33 -22.79 -7.14 -1.22
N GLY A 34 -23.18 -7.55 -0.03
CA GLY A 34 -22.26 -7.97 1.00
C GLY A 34 -22.92 -8.91 2.00
N ARG A 35 -22.22 -9.13 3.09
CA ARG A 35 -22.63 -10.01 4.18
C ARG A 35 -22.69 -9.21 5.47
N VAL A 36 -23.72 -9.47 6.28
CA VAL A 36 -23.84 -8.83 7.60
C VAL A 36 -22.72 -9.35 8.49
N LEU A 37 -21.79 -8.46 8.82
CA LEU A 37 -20.66 -8.72 9.70
C LEU A 37 -21.04 -8.48 11.17
N ASP A 38 -21.70 -7.36 11.43
CA ASP A 38 -22.19 -6.99 12.77
C ASP A 38 -23.51 -6.23 12.72
N ILE A 39 -24.23 -6.21 13.84
CA ILE A 39 -25.51 -5.51 14.01
C ILE A 39 -25.42 -4.64 15.25
N GLU A 40 -25.45 -3.33 15.03
CA GLU A 40 -25.51 -2.32 16.09
C GLU A 40 -26.96 -1.85 16.34
N ASP A 41 -27.13 -0.95 17.31
CA ASP A 41 -28.45 -0.46 17.75
C ASP A 41 -29.28 0.17 16.59
N GLU A 42 -28.61 0.84 15.65
CA GLU A 42 -29.27 1.56 14.54
C GLU A 42 -28.75 1.20 13.14
N THR A 43 -27.57 0.59 13.04
CA THR A 43 -26.85 0.29 11.79
C THR A 43 -26.48 -1.19 11.69
N ILE A 44 -26.18 -1.60 10.47
CA ILE A 44 -25.74 -2.93 10.10
C ILE A 44 -24.39 -2.76 9.42
N LEU A 45 -23.35 -3.38 9.97
CA LEU A 45 -22.05 -3.42 9.33
C LEU A 45 -22.07 -4.51 8.26
N VAL A 46 -21.86 -4.10 7.02
CA VAL A 46 -21.84 -4.97 5.85
C VAL A 46 -20.41 -5.06 5.34
N GLU A 47 -19.87 -6.27 5.29
CA GLU A 47 -18.62 -6.57 4.56
C GLU A 47 -19.00 -6.84 3.10
N TRP A 48 -18.34 -6.18 2.15
CA TRP A 48 -18.64 -6.35 0.74
C TRP A 48 -18.23 -7.73 0.24
N ASP A 49 -19.06 -8.33 -0.62
CA ASP A 49 -18.71 -9.62 -1.22
C ASP A 49 -17.61 -9.47 -2.28
N SER A 50 -16.95 -10.57 -2.65
CA SER A 50 -15.83 -10.59 -3.60
C SER A 50 -16.17 -9.95 -4.95
N LEU A 51 -17.42 -10.08 -5.42
CA LEU A 51 -17.86 -9.49 -6.69
C LEU A 51 -18.01 -7.98 -6.58
N THR A 52 -18.47 -7.48 -5.43
CA THR A 52 -18.53 -6.04 -5.17
C THR A 52 -17.12 -5.47 -4.99
N LEU A 53 -16.26 -6.12 -4.22
CA LEU A 53 -14.86 -5.72 -4.04
C LEU A 53 -14.12 -5.60 -5.39
N LEU A 54 -14.14 -6.66 -6.21
CA LEU A 54 -13.45 -6.69 -7.50
C LEU A 54 -14.08 -5.76 -8.56
N ALA A 55 -15.28 -5.24 -8.31
CA ALA A 55 -15.94 -4.26 -9.18
C ALA A 55 -15.66 -2.81 -8.75
N MET A 56 -15.07 -2.58 -7.57
CA MET A 56 -14.66 -1.25 -7.13
C MET A 56 -13.63 -0.66 -8.08
N THR A 57 -13.67 0.66 -8.23
CA THR A 57 -12.63 1.35 -8.99
C THR A 57 -11.37 1.46 -8.15
N ALA A 58 -10.20 1.37 -8.80
CA ALA A 58 -8.93 1.63 -8.13
C ALA A 58 -8.92 3.01 -7.45
N GLU A 59 -9.55 4.02 -8.06
CA GLU A 59 -9.67 5.37 -7.50
C GLU A 59 -10.45 5.40 -6.17
N SER A 60 -11.58 4.68 -6.08
CA SER A 60 -12.38 4.59 -4.84
C SER A 60 -11.58 3.94 -3.70
N ILE A 61 -10.83 2.88 -3.97
CA ILE A 61 -9.99 2.20 -2.96
C ILE A 61 -8.82 3.11 -2.57
N SER A 62 -8.10 3.68 -3.54
CA SER A 62 -6.99 4.61 -3.29
C SER A 62 -7.42 5.82 -2.45
N GLN A 63 -8.63 6.34 -2.70
CA GLN A 63 -9.15 7.47 -1.91
C GLN A 63 -9.44 7.05 -0.47
N SER A 64 -10.05 5.88 -0.27
CA SER A 64 -10.33 5.33 1.07
C SER A 64 -9.05 5.13 1.88
N GLU A 65 -8.01 4.55 1.27
CA GLU A 65 -6.68 4.37 1.91
C GLU A 65 -6.04 5.69 2.34
N ARG A 66 -6.12 6.73 1.50
CA ARG A 66 -5.57 8.06 1.80
C ARG A 66 -6.33 8.76 2.94
N GLU A 67 -7.61 8.46 3.11
CA GLU A 67 -8.46 9.01 4.17
C GLU A 67 -8.54 8.11 5.41
N ALA A 68 -7.81 6.98 5.41
CA ALA A 68 -7.84 5.97 6.46
C ALA A 68 -9.26 5.43 6.74
N LEU A 69 -10.03 5.24 5.68
CA LEU A 69 -11.37 4.64 5.68
C LEU A 69 -11.29 3.19 5.22
N ASP A 70 -12.14 2.34 5.79
CA ASP A 70 -12.29 0.95 5.37
C ASP A 70 -13.14 0.90 4.09
N TRP A 71 -12.52 0.52 2.97
CA TRP A 71 -13.22 0.33 1.69
C TRP A 71 -13.95 -1.01 1.60
N ALA A 72 -13.61 -1.99 2.44
CA ALA A 72 -14.15 -3.34 2.37
C ALA A 72 -15.44 -3.53 3.18
N SER A 73 -15.76 -2.58 4.08
CA SER A 73 -16.98 -2.64 4.88
C SER A 73 -17.70 -1.30 5.01
N MET A 74 -18.99 -1.33 5.34
CA MET A 74 -19.78 -0.11 5.55
C MET A 74 -20.92 -0.30 6.54
N SER A 75 -21.13 0.71 7.38
CA SER A 75 -22.30 0.77 8.27
C SER A 75 -23.49 1.40 7.56
N LEU A 76 -24.56 0.63 7.38
CA LEU A 76 -25.79 1.06 6.69
C LEU A 76 -27.03 0.91 7.57
N TYR A 77 -28.05 1.73 7.31
CA TYR A 77 -29.32 1.59 8.00
C TYR A 77 -30.09 0.35 7.50
N PRO A 78 -30.83 -0.36 8.37
CA PRO A 78 -31.68 -1.48 7.95
C PRO A 78 -32.68 -1.13 6.83
N SER A 79 -33.08 0.14 6.72
CA SER A 79 -33.98 0.62 5.65
C SER A 79 -33.34 0.64 4.27
N GLU A 80 -32.00 0.66 4.19
CA GLU A 80 -31.22 0.76 2.94
C GLU A 80 -30.90 -0.62 2.36
N LEU A 81 -31.20 -1.69 3.11
CA LEU A 81 -30.84 -3.05 2.77
C LEU A 81 -32.07 -3.90 2.42
N GLU A 82 -31.83 -4.92 1.59
CA GLU A 82 -32.74 -6.02 1.33
C GLU A 82 -31.99 -7.36 1.34
N LEU A 83 -32.63 -8.44 1.80
CA LEU A 83 -32.03 -9.77 1.76
C LEU A 83 -31.83 -10.22 0.30
N THR A 84 -30.72 -10.89 0.04
CA THR A 84 -30.41 -11.49 -1.26
C THR A 84 -29.79 -12.87 -1.10
N GLN A 85 -29.58 -13.57 -2.21
CA GLN A 85 -28.81 -14.81 -2.23
C GLN A 85 -27.31 -14.50 -2.20
N ALA A 86 -26.55 -15.29 -1.44
CA ALA A 86 -25.10 -15.24 -1.47
C ALA A 86 -24.59 -15.51 -2.90
N ARG A 87 -23.60 -14.72 -3.33
CA ARG A 87 -22.97 -14.84 -4.65
C ARG A 87 -21.59 -15.50 -4.58
N ASP A 88 -21.02 -15.56 -3.38
CA ASP A 88 -19.69 -16.08 -3.07
C ASP A 88 -19.64 -16.72 -1.67
N THR A 89 -18.44 -17.17 -1.30
CA THR A 89 -18.10 -17.61 0.05
C THR A 89 -17.18 -16.61 0.75
N SER A 90 -17.09 -16.69 2.09
CA SER A 90 -16.13 -15.87 2.85
C SER A 90 -14.67 -16.11 2.42
N GLU A 91 -14.33 -17.30 1.92
CA GLU A 91 -12.99 -17.58 1.38
C GLU A 91 -12.73 -16.81 0.07
N ASP A 92 -13.75 -16.62 -0.75
CA ASP A 92 -13.64 -15.81 -1.96
C ASP A 92 -13.52 -14.31 -1.61
N THR A 93 -14.28 -13.87 -0.61
CA THR A 93 -14.22 -12.49 -0.07
C THR A 93 -12.81 -12.17 0.46
N GLU A 94 -12.24 -13.05 1.30
CA GLU A 94 -10.88 -12.89 1.83
C GLU A 94 -9.85 -12.79 0.71
N LYS A 95 -9.90 -13.68 -0.29
CA LYS A 95 -8.97 -13.64 -1.42
C LYS A 95 -9.06 -12.35 -2.22
N ALA A 96 -10.28 -11.85 -2.46
CA ALA A 96 -10.48 -10.59 -3.16
C ALA A 96 -9.97 -9.41 -2.31
N TYR A 97 -10.16 -9.46 -1.00
CA TYR A 97 -9.62 -8.46 -0.08
C TYR A 97 -8.10 -8.46 -0.11
N GLU A 98 -7.44 -9.61 0.09
CA GLU A 98 -5.97 -9.75 0.06
C GLU A 98 -5.37 -9.27 -1.28
N GLU A 99 -6.03 -9.59 -2.40
CA GLU A 99 -5.60 -9.13 -3.73
C GLU A 99 -5.63 -7.60 -3.84
N LEU A 100 -6.73 -6.97 -3.40
CA LEU A 100 -6.89 -5.52 -3.46
C LEU A 100 -5.99 -4.80 -2.43
N GLU A 101 -5.90 -5.31 -1.20
CA GLU A 101 -5.02 -4.78 -0.16
C GLU A 101 -3.57 -4.77 -0.64
N HIS A 102 -3.11 -5.86 -1.26
CA HIS A 102 -1.76 -5.92 -1.85
C HIS A 102 -1.56 -4.92 -3.00
N LEU A 103 -2.60 -4.69 -3.82
CA LEU A 103 -2.53 -3.72 -4.92
C LEU A 103 -2.49 -2.26 -4.43
N HIS A 104 -3.16 -1.98 -3.33
CA HIS A 104 -3.39 -0.64 -2.78
C HIS A 104 -2.57 -0.31 -1.53
N GLN A 105 -1.74 -1.25 -1.06
CA GLN A 105 -0.91 -1.16 0.16
C GLN A 105 -0.15 0.17 0.32
N TRP A 106 0.26 0.77 -0.79
CA TRP A 106 1.11 1.96 -0.81
C TRP A 106 0.33 3.26 -1.05
N ASP A 107 -0.97 3.21 -1.30
CA ASP A 107 -1.76 4.36 -1.76
C ASP A 107 -1.86 5.50 -0.74
N SER A 108 -1.77 5.16 0.55
CA SER A 108 -1.71 6.12 1.66
C SER A 108 -0.50 7.05 1.59
N LEU A 109 0.55 6.68 0.84
CA LEU A 109 1.73 7.52 0.57
C LEU A 109 1.54 8.46 -0.64
N GLY A 110 0.36 8.48 -1.25
CA GLY A 110 0.05 9.34 -2.41
C GLY A 110 0.91 9.01 -3.63
N GLU A 111 1.36 10.03 -4.36
CA GLU A 111 2.19 9.85 -5.57
C GLU A 111 3.50 9.07 -5.30
N GLU A 112 4.03 9.10 -4.08
CA GLU A 112 5.21 8.32 -3.68
C GLU A 112 4.90 6.83 -3.61
N GLY A 113 3.74 6.49 -3.06
CA GLY A 113 3.21 5.13 -3.04
C GLY A 113 3.00 4.55 -4.43
N GLU A 114 2.40 5.32 -5.34
CA GLU A 114 2.17 4.91 -6.73
C GLU A 114 3.49 4.56 -7.45
N ARG A 115 4.56 5.32 -7.19
CA ARG A 115 5.89 5.06 -7.74
C ARG A 115 6.53 3.81 -7.13
N ILE A 116 6.40 3.61 -5.82
CA ILE A 116 6.86 2.40 -5.12
C ILE A 116 6.16 1.17 -5.69
N GLN A 117 4.82 1.20 -5.76
CA GLN A 117 4.01 0.11 -6.27
C GLN A 117 4.36 -0.24 -7.73
N SER A 118 4.62 0.77 -8.56
CA SER A 118 5.08 0.56 -9.95
C SER A 118 6.42 -0.18 -10.04
N VAL A 119 7.30 -0.06 -9.04
CA VAL A 119 8.54 -0.84 -8.96
C VAL A 119 8.24 -2.26 -8.49
N LEU A 120 7.44 -2.42 -7.42
CA LEU A 120 7.15 -3.72 -6.81
C LEU A 120 6.35 -4.66 -7.73
N GLN A 121 5.45 -4.13 -8.57
CA GLN A 121 4.73 -4.92 -9.59
C GLN A 121 5.65 -5.56 -10.64
N GLN A 122 6.95 -5.21 -10.68
CA GLN A 122 7.95 -5.85 -11.55
C GLN A 122 8.64 -7.05 -10.86
N ALA A 123 8.30 -7.37 -9.61
CA ALA A 123 8.79 -8.53 -8.87
C ALA A 123 8.22 -9.83 -9.46
N ASP A 124 8.99 -10.92 -9.36
CA ASP A 124 8.58 -12.23 -9.87
C ASP A 124 7.65 -12.99 -8.89
N SER A 125 7.65 -12.59 -7.61
CA SER A 125 6.76 -13.07 -6.54
C SER A 125 6.65 -12.05 -5.41
N ASP A 126 5.70 -12.28 -4.49
CA ASP A 126 5.38 -11.37 -3.37
C ASP A 126 6.33 -11.50 -2.17
N ASP A 127 7.45 -12.20 -2.30
CA ASP A 127 8.44 -12.32 -1.23
C ASP A 127 9.39 -11.11 -1.19
N GLU A 128 9.95 -10.85 0.00
CA GLU A 128 10.81 -9.70 0.25
C GLU A 128 12.07 -9.68 -0.67
N TRP A 129 12.60 -10.86 -1.00
CA TRP A 129 13.77 -10.95 -1.87
C TRP A 129 13.44 -10.49 -3.28
N SER A 130 12.32 -10.94 -3.83
CA SER A 130 11.81 -10.50 -5.14
C SER A 130 11.55 -8.99 -5.20
N ALA A 131 11.09 -8.39 -4.11
CA ALA A 131 10.94 -6.93 -4.00
C ALA A 131 12.30 -6.20 -4.11
N PHE A 132 13.34 -6.69 -3.41
CA PHE A 132 14.69 -6.12 -3.54
C PHE A 132 15.27 -6.29 -4.95
N GLU A 133 15.04 -7.42 -5.60
CA GLU A 133 15.47 -7.65 -6.99
C GLU A 133 14.77 -6.70 -7.96
N ALA A 134 13.48 -6.43 -7.76
CA ALA A 134 12.74 -5.44 -8.53
C ALA A 134 13.33 -4.04 -8.38
N TRP A 135 13.64 -3.61 -7.15
CA TRP A 135 14.33 -2.35 -6.88
C TRP A 135 15.72 -2.28 -7.52
N GLU A 136 16.53 -3.33 -7.41
CA GLU A 136 17.85 -3.37 -8.03
C GLU A 136 17.76 -3.24 -9.55
N LYS A 137 16.88 -4.02 -10.19
CA LYS A 137 16.61 -3.97 -11.63
C LYS A 137 16.16 -2.58 -12.07
N TYR A 138 15.27 -1.94 -11.30
CA TYR A 138 14.84 -0.57 -11.53
C TYR A 138 16.03 0.40 -11.45
N PHE A 139 16.84 0.32 -10.39
CA PHE A 139 17.97 1.22 -10.19
C PHE A 139 19.08 1.09 -11.22
N ARG A 140 19.37 -0.13 -11.70
CA ARG A 140 20.33 -0.35 -12.79
C ARG A 140 19.93 0.38 -14.08
N ARG A 141 18.65 0.68 -14.26
CA ARG A 141 18.12 1.44 -15.41
C ARG A 141 18.13 2.95 -15.17
N VAL A 142 17.71 3.40 -13.98
CA VAL A 142 17.40 4.81 -13.73
C VAL A 142 18.55 5.60 -13.08
N LEU A 143 19.30 4.99 -12.15
CA LEU A 143 20.33 5.72 -11.40
C LEU A 143 21.51 6.12 -12.30
N LYS A 144 21.96 7.36 -12.13
CA LYS A 144 23.12 7.92 -12.82
C LYS A 144 24.30 8.00 -11.87
N PHE A 145 25.26 7.09 -12.04
CA PHE A 145 26.47 7.08 -11.26
C PHE A 145 27.61 7.88 -11.94
N PRO A 146 28.51 8.49 -11.16
CA PRO A 146 28.42 8.65 -9.70
C PRO A 146 27.55 9.85 -9.29
N PHE A 147 27.00 9.82 -8.08
CA PHE A 147 26.23 10.94 -7.50
C PHE A 147 26.59 11.22 -6.04
N GLU A 148 26.23 12.40 -5.55
CA GLU A 148 26.48 12.84 -4.17
C GLU A 148 25.25 12.58 -3.29
N ALA A 149 25.47 11.96 -2.14
CA ALA A 149 24.46 11.70 -1.13
C ALA A 149 24.99 12.02 0.27
N GLU A 150 24.10 12.39 1.18
CA GLU A 150 24.37 12.52 2.61
C GLU A 150 23.99 11.22 3.32
N VAL A 151 24.79 10.84 4.31
CA VAL A 151 24.49 9.70 5.18
C VAL A 151 23.48 10.14 6.24
N THR A 152 22.29 9.56 6.24
CA THR A 152 21.19 9.95 7.13
C THR A 152 21.12 9.11 8.41
N GLU A 153 21.69 7.90 8.41
CA GLU A 153 21.68 7.00 9.57
C GLU A 153 23.05 6.89 10.27
N GLU A 154 23.05 6.49 11.55
CA GLU A 154 24.29 6.26 12.29
C GLU A 154 25.06 5.05 11.73
N GLN A 155 26.31 5.28 11.33
CA GLN A 155 27.18 4.26 10.76
C GLN A 155 28.31 3.87 11.71
N ARG A 156 28.67 2.58 11.69
CA ARG A 156 29.88 2.10 12.37
C ARG A 156 31.10 2.42 11.52
N GLY A 157 31.96 3.32 12.00
CA GLY A 157 33.28 3.55 11.44
C GLY A 157 33.58 5.00 11.07
N PRO A 158 34.40 5.24 10.02
CA PRO A 158 34.89 6.57 9.67
C PRO A 158 33.87 7.42 8.89
N VAL A 159 32.95 6.78 8.18
CA VAL A 159 31.78 7.44 7.60
C VAL A 159 30.74 7.58 8.69
N ARG A 160 30.19 8.77 8.89
CA ARG A 160 29.21 9.08 9.94
C ARG A 160 28.00 9.77 9.34
N GLN A 161 26.90 9.77 10.08
CA GLN A 161 25.72 10.59 9.80
C GLN A 161 26.12 12.05 9.51
N GLY A 162 25.46 12.68 8.55
CA GLY A 162 25.73 14.03 8.06
C GLY A 162 26.96 14.14 7.15
N ASN A 163 27.64 13.04 6.83
CA ASN A 163 28.76 13.07 5.88
C ASN A 163 28.23 13.00 4.44
N THR A 164 28.72 13.89 3.58
CA THR A 164 28.52 13.77 2.13
C THR A 164 29.51 12.74 1.57
N VAL A 165 28.97 11.78 0.81
CA VAL A 165 29.70 10.70 0.17
C VAL A 165 29.38 10.67 -1.32
N LYS A 166 30.28 10.08 -2.11
CA LYS A 166 30.06 9.87 -3.54
C LYS A 166 29.68 8.42 -3.81
N VAL A 167 28.43 8.18 -4.19
CA VAL A 167 27.93 6.86 -4.55
C VAL A 167 28.42 6.49 -5.94
N LEU A 168 29.07 5.33 -6.07
CA LEU A 168 29.74 4.88 -7.29
C LEU A 168 28.99 3.80 -8.06
N GLY A 169 28.16 3.01 -7.39
CA GLY A 169 27.43 1.92 -8.00
C GLY A 169 26.77 1.01 -6.96
N ILE A 170 25.87 0.16 -7.43
CA ILE A 170 25.28 -0.94 -6.64
C ILE A 170 26.32 -2.07 -6.54
N ASP A 171 26.46 -2.64 -5.35
CA ASP A 171 27.38 -3.75 -5.08
C ASP A 171 26.63 -5.07 -4.98
N GLU A 172 25.74 -5.21 -4.00
CA GLU A 172 24.97 -6.43 -3.73
C GLU A 172 23.64 -6.13 -3.01
N ILE A 173 22.81 -7.16 -2.85
CA ILE A 173 21.62 -7.16 -1.99
C ILE A 173 21.93 -8.01 -0.77
N VAL A 174 21.66 -7.48 0.42
CA VAL A 174 21.82 -8.18 1.70
C VAL A 174 20.48 -8.16 2.42
N GLU A 175 19.91 -9.33 2.71
CA GLU A 175 18.57 -9.51 3.32
C GLU A 175 18.23 -8.47 4.42
N ARG A 176 19.13 -8.25 5.38
CA ARG A 176 18.89 -7.31 6.50
C ARG A 176 19.10 -5.82 6.20
N HIS A 177 19.80 -5.51 5.12
CA HIS A 177 20.25 -4.15 4.80
C HIS A 177 19.79 -3.68 3.42
N GLY A 178 19.10 -4.55 2.67
CA GLY A 178 18.70 -4.32 1.30
C GLY A 178 19.86 -4.05 0.36
N ILE A 179 19.68 -3.05 -0.50
CA ILE A 179 20.63 -2.73 -1.57
C ILE A 179 21.85 -2.03 -0.98
N ILE A 180 23.00 -2.67 -1.08
CA ILE A 180 24.30 -2.14 -0.70
C ILE A 180 24.92 -1.39 -1.87
N VAL A 181 25.41 -0.19 -1.61
CA VAL A 181 26.10 0.63 -2.60
C VAL A 181 27.56 0.86 -2.22
N LYS A 182 28.40 0.87 -3.24
CA LYS A 182 29.80 1.26 -3.12
C LYS A 182 29.91 2.77 -3.10
N ILE A 183 30.53 3.32 -2.06
CA ILE A 183 30.73 4.76 -1.89
C ILE A 183 32.21 5.14 -1.77
N SER A 184 32.56 6.35 -2.18
CA SER A 184 33.85 6.97 -1.90
C SER A 184 33.69 8.08 -0.87
N TYR A 185 34.53 8.03 0.16
CA TYR A 185 34.63 9.07 1.19
C TYR A 185 36.09 9.28 1.58
N LYS A 186 36.57 10.53 1.55
CA LYS A 186 37.97 10.90 1.86
C LYS A 186 39.02 9.97 1.20
N GLN A 187 38.85 9.70 -0.10
CA GLN A 187 39.73 8.85 -0.92
C GLN A 187 39.75 7.36 -0.54
N SER A 188 38.88 6.92 0.37
CA SER A 188 38.70 5.52 0.73
C SER A 188 37.36 5.00 0.21
N MET A 189 37.26 3.68 0.03
CA MET A 189 36.06 3.00 -0.43
C MET A 189 35.34 2.36 0.76
N TYR A 190 34.02 2.52 0.80
CA TYR A 190 33.15 1.91 1.80
C TYR A 190 31.88 1.38 1.13
N TYR A 191 31.10 0.63 1.89
CA TYR A 191 29.85 0.02 1.46
C TYR A 191 28.80 0.37 2.50
N LEU A 192 27.68 0.92 2.05
CA LEU A 192 26.58 1.34 2.90
C LEU A 192 25.25 0.89 2.30
N PRO A 193 24.22 0.66 3.12
CA PRO A 193 22.85 0.51 2.64
C PRO A 193 22.41 1.78 1.89
N LEU A 194 21.74 1.63 0.76
CA LEU A 194 21.23 2.77 -0.01
C LEU A 194 20.10 3.49 0.74
N CYS A 195 19.33 2.79 1.58
CA CYS A 195 18.30 3.40 2.42
C CYS A 195 18.84 4.37 3.47
N ASP A 196 20.13 4.26 3.82
CA ASP A 196 20.81 5.12 4.79
C ASP A 196 21.39 6.39 4.15
N LEU A 197 21.04 6.65 2.89
CA LEU A 197 21.58 7.74 2.08
C LEU A 197 20.45 8.60 1.51
N GLU A 198 20.62 9.92 1.57
CA GLU A 198 19.74 10.89 0.93
C GLU A 198 20.50 11.66 -0.15
N VAL A 199 19.94 11.76 -1.36
CA VAL A 199 20.58 12.50 -2.45
C VAL A 199 20.56 14.01 -2.12
N THR A 200 21.74 14.63 -2.08
CA THR A 200 21.91 16.02 -1.60
C THR A 200 21.20 17.10 -2.42
N LYS A 201 20.80 16.80 -3.66
CA LYS A 201 20.16 17.77 -4.56
C LYS A 201 18.85 17.21 -5.09
N GLU A 202 17.75 17.87 -4.75
CA GLU A 202 16.41 17.54 -5.27
C GLU A 202 16.34 17.58 -6.80
N SER A 203 17.11 18.47 -7.44
CA SER A 203 17.19 18.55 -8.91
C SER A 203 17.92 17.37 -9.56
N SER A 204 18.51 16.46 -8.77
CA SER A 204 19.20 15.28 -9.29
C SER A 204 18.18 14.28 -9.83
N PRO A 205 18.43 13.66 -10.99
CA PRO A 205 17.56 12.57 -11.48
C PRO A 205 17.55 11.35 -10.54
N ASN A 206 18.51 11.27 -9.61
CA ASN A 206 18.57 10.19 -8.63
C ASN A 206 17.80 10.49 -7.35
N TYR A 207 17.35 11.74 -7.13
CA TYR A 207 16.70 12.13 -5.88
C TYR A 207 15.43 11.31 -5.63
N GLN A 208 14.49 11.36 -6.58
CA GLN A 208 13.21 10.67 -6.42
C GLN A 208 13.35 9.15 -6.29
N PRO A 209 14.10 8.44 -7.18
CA PRO A 209 14.26 6.99 -7.05
C PRO A 209 14.87 6.54 -5.72
N VAL A 210 15.88 7.26 -5.22
CA VAL A 210 16.54 6.90 -3.95
C VAL A 210 15.60 7.16 -2.77
N LYS A 211 14.86 8.27 -2.80
CA LYS A 211 13.86 8.59 -1.79
C LYS A 211 12.74 7.55 -1.74
N ASP A 212 12.15 7.21 -2.88
CA ASP A 212 11.04 6.24 -2.97
C ASP A 212 11.46 4.88 -2.36
N HIS A 213 12.68 4.41 -2.65
CA HIS A 213 13.21 3.18 -2.02
C HIS A 213 13.43 3.31 -0.53
N ALA A 214 13.97 4.43 -0.05
CA ALA A 214 14.17 4.64 1.38
C ALA A 214 12.83 4.63 2.15
N VAL A 215 11.79 5.23 1.57
CA VAL A 215 10.43 5.20 2.10
C VAL A 215 9.85 3.79 2.10
N TRP A 216 9.95 3.06 0.98
CA TRP A 216 9.56 1.65 0.92
C TRP A 216 10.29 0.81 1.98
N PHE A 217 11.61 0.97 2.09
CA PHE A 217 12.44 0.22 3.02
C PHE A 217 12.02 0.43 4.48
N ALA A 218 11.62 1.66 4.83
CA ALA A 218 11.20 2.00 6.18
C ALA A 218 9.79 1.51 6.55
N ASN A 219 8.95 1.19 5.56
CA ASN A 219 7.52 0.84 5.74
C ASN A 219 7.18 -0.61 5.36
N ARG A 220 8.17 -1.41 4.94
CA ARG A 220 7.97 -2.84 4.66
C ARG A 220 8.05 -3.72 5.92
#